data_AF-A0A2N3G410-F1
#
_entry.id   AF-A0A2N3G410-F1
#
_cell.length_a   1.000
_cell.length_b   1.000
_cell.length_c   1.000
_cell.angle_alpha   90.00
_cell.angle_beta   90.00
_cell.angle_gamma   90.00
#
_symmetry.space_group_name_H-M   'P 1'
#
loop_
_entity.id
_entity.type
_entity.pdbx_description
1 polymer ?
#
loop_
_entity_poly.entity_id
_entity_poly.type
_entity_poly.pdbx_seq_one_letter_code
_entity_poly.pdbx_strand_id
1 'polypeptide(L)'
;MTSVLITHAETWLSDQQQQHLNLYAIVDAAQDKRLWQQLASCSQSAPILPSGADELSPHVLLLGKANALPAKVVSLLSRPNLPAAFTLLCSPLKQSELQAHLRKFAKVKLPGNFEMILAFWDPSILGTLIGQIDDETLHAKGRVLTEPQLQAFLQPIPAWWYCDREGGCHRIVPPSETASSDSSAESQFTLNQPQEDALVEASVPDQVLYHLELNRPTLFDEKLPHAKRYRFIRAVLPSARQLGLNGMRDMANFVALCLIYRQRIETDPQILQLLDQVQKKEIALDEALKHMPE
;
A
#
# COMPACT_ATOMS: atom_id res chain seq x y z
N MET A 1 19.03 -1.51 6.96
CA MET A 1 19.00 -1.83 5.52
C MET A 1 19.13 -0.52 4.77
N THR A 2 20.20 -0.37 3.97
CA THR A 2 20.35 0.75 3.02
C THR A 2 19.14 0.72 2.08
N SER A 3 18.52 1.86 1.78
CA SER A 3 17.35 1.87 0.90
C SER A 3 17.75 1.40 -0.51
N VAL A 4 17.29 0.20 -0.86
CA VAL A 4 17.55 -0.47 -2.14
C VAL A 4 16.87 0.28 -3.31
N LEU A 5 15.85 1.09 -3.00
CA LEU A 5 14.98 1.74 -3.98
C LEU A 5 15.73 2.70 -4.92
N ILE A 6 16.61 3.57 -4.36
CA ILE A 6 17.34 4.54 -5.18
C ILE A 6 18.37 3.88 -6.09
N THR A 7 19.05 2.84 -5.60
CA THR A 7 20.02 2.06 -6.40
C THR A 7 19.35 1.34 -7.57
N HIS A 8 18.15 0.78 -7.35
CA HIS A 8 17.35 0.18 -8.42
C HIS A 8 16.93 1.22 -9.48
N ALA A 9 16.51 2.40 -9.05
CA ALA A 9 16.18 3.50 -9.95
C ALA A 9 17.40 3.95 -10.77
N GLU A 10 18.56 4.16 -10.13
CA GLU A 10 19.81 4.57 -10.80
C GLU A 10 20.29 3.53 -11.83
N THR A 11 20.18 2.24 -11.51
CA THR A 11 20.56 1.15 -12.43
C THR A 11 19.71 1.21 -13.69
N TRP A 12 18.38 1.26 -13.54
CA TRP A 12 17.47 1.35 -14.68
C TRP A 12 17.69 2.62 -15.52
N LEU A 13 17.95 3.75 -14.85
CA LEU A 13 18.19 5.03 -15.52
C LEU A 13 19.48 5.05 -16.33
N SER A 14 20.51 4.34 -15.87
CA SER A 14 21.78 4.20 -16.58
C SER A 14 21.64 3.41 -17.89
N ASP A 15 20.77 2.40 -17.90
CA ASP A 15 20.58 1.52 -19.06
C ASP A 15 19.80 2.17 -20.21
N GLN A 16 19.00 3.21 -19.94
CA GLN A 16 17.97 3.68 -20.87
C GLN A 16 18.33 4.96 -21.65
N GLN A 17 19.53 5.54 -21.49
CA GLN A 17 19.94 6.84 -22.08
C GLN A 17 18.87 7.95 -21.97
N GLN A 18 18.10 7.98 -20.88
CA GLN A 18 16.91 8.84 -20.70
C GLN A 18 17.27 10.27 -20.27
N GLN A 19 18.00 11.00 -21.12
CA GLN A 19 18.50 12.35 -20.80
C GLN A 19 17.41 13.40 -20.59
N HIS A 20 16.16 13.11 -20.98
CA HIS A 20 15.04 14.05 -20.89
C HIS A 20 14.17 13.86 -19.64
N LEU A 21 14.37 12.78 -18.86
CA LEU A 21 13.55 12.50 -17.69
C LEU A 21 14.06 13.23 -16.44
N ASN A 22 13.10 13.64 -15.61
CA ASN A 22 13.34 14.11 -14.26
C ASN A 22 12.99 12.98 -13.28
N LEU A 23 13.77 12.84 -12.21
CA LEU A 23 13.43 11.95 -11.11
C LEU A 23 12.70 12.75 -10.02
N TYR A 24 11.60 12.18 -9.54
CA TYR A 24 10.78 12.71 -8.48
C TYR A 24 10.68 11.72 -7.33
N ALA A 25 10.49 12.25 -6.12
CA ALA A 25 10.00 11.47 -4.98
C ALA A 25 8.59 11.95 -4.64
N ILE A 26 7.69 11.01 -4.33
CA ILE A 26 6.48 11.32 -3.57
C ILE A 26 6.75 10.90 -2.14
N VAL A 27 6.73 11.85 -1.21
CA VAL A 27 7.03 11.61 0.21
C VAL A 27 5.77 11.86 1.01
N ASP A 28 5.38 10.88 1.84
CA ASP A 28 4.30 11.04 2.80
C ASP A 28 4.84 11.70 4.08
N ALA A 29 4.56 13.00 4.23
CA ALA A 29 5.01 13.76 5.39
C ALA A 29 4.35 13.30 6.70
N ALA A 30 3.22 12.58 6.65
CA ALA A 30 2.60 11.97 7.82
C ALA A 30 3.40 10.75 8.32
N GLN A 31 4.03 10.01 7.41
CA GLN A 31 4.83 8.82 7.73
C GLN A 31 6.26 9.19 8.13
N ASP A 32 6.91 10.09 7.39
CA ASP A 32 8.29 10.52 7.67
C ASP A 32 8.50 12.02 7.42
N LYS A 33 8.04 12.83 8.38
CA LYS A 33 8.23 14.29 8.38
C LYS A 33 9.70 14.69 8.26
N ARG A 34 10.62 13.91 8.83
CA ARG A 34 12.06 14.22 8.81
C ARG A 34 12.62 14.07 7.40
N LEU A 35 12.31 12.98 6.71
CA LEU A 35 12.72 12.75 5.33
C LEU A 35 12.20 13.87 4.41
N TRP A 36 10.91 14.21 4.55
CA TRP A 36 10.31 15.31 3.80
C TRP A 36 11.06 16.63 4.03
N GLN A 37 11.29 17.04 5.28
CA GLN A 37 12.01 18.28 5.60
C GLN A 37 13.43 18.30 5.04
N GLN A 38 14.14 17.17 5.11
CA GLN A 38 15.50 17.06 4.61
C GLN A 38 15.56 17.20 3.09
N LEU A 39 14.65 16.57 2.35
CA LEU A 39 14.57 16.69 0.90
C LEU A 39 14.06 18.07 0.47
N ALA A 40 13.04 18.62 1.14
CA ALA A 40 12.51 19.96 0.87
C ALA A 40 13.56 21.07 1.10
N SER A 41 14.57 20.82 1.95
CA SER A 41 15.70 21.75 2.14
C SER A 41 16.61 21.89 0.92
N CYS A 42 16.57 20.94 -0.03
CA CYS A 42 17.40 20.93 -1.23
C CYS A 42 16.64 20.72 -2.55
N SER A 43 15.31 20.62 -2.49
CA SER A 43 14.44 20.37 -3.63
C SER A 43 13.18 21.20 -3.53
N GLN A 44 12.63 21.62 -4.67
CA GLN A 44 11.29 22.20 -4.70
C GLN A 44 10.28 21.14 -4.26
N SER A 45 9.35 21.51 -3.38
CA SER A 45 8.33 20.63 -2.82
C SER A 45 6.94 21.16 -3.18
N ALA A 46 6.05 20.27 -3.60
CA ALA A 46 4.69 20.63 -4.01
C ALA A 46 3.67 19.62 -3.45
N PRO A 47 2.67 20.03 -2.66
CA PRO A 47 1.68 19.11 -2.08
C PRO A 47 0.75 18.54 -3.15
N ILE A 48 0.44 17.25 -3.09
CA ILE A 48 -0.49 16.61 -4.05
C ILE A 48 -1.93 17.03 -3.74
N LEU A 49 -2.31 17.01 -2.47
CA LEU A 49 -3.66 17.36 -2.02
C LEU A 49 -3.87 18.89 -2.02
N PRO A 50 -5.11 19.38 -2.26
CA PRO A 50 -5.42 20.81 -2.18
C PRO A 50 -5.31 21.34 -0.74
N SER A 51 -5.07 22.65 -0.62
CA SER A 51 -4.74 23.40 0.61
C SER A 51 -5.74 23.20 1.76
N GLY A 52 -5.20 22.98 2.96
CA GLY A 52 -5.90 22.59 4.20
C GLY A 52 -5.24 21.42 4.96
N ALA A 53 -4.14 20.88 4.43
CA ALA A 53 -3.45 19.66 4.91
C ALA A 53 -1.94 19.90 5.12
N ASP A 54 -1.55 21.14 5.44
CA ASP A 54 -0.32 21.75 4.91
C ASP A 54 1.02 21.27 5.51
N GLU A 55 1.02 20.38 6.50
CA GLU A 55 2.27 19.81 7.05
C GLU A 55 2.39 18.27 6.97
N LEU A 56 1.28 17.57 6.78
CA LEU A 56 1.24 16.10 6.78
C LEU A 56 0.72 15.53 5.44
N SER A 57 0.46 16.40 4.46
CA SER A 57 0.07 15.95 3.11
C SER A 57 1.24 15.26 2.39
N PRO A 58 0.98 14.38 1.42
CA PRO A 58 2.01 13.86 0.54
C PRO A 58 2.53 14.95 -0.41
N HIS A 59 3.86 15.02 -0.57
CA HIS A 59 4.53 16.00 -1.43
C HIS A 59 5.26 15.33 -2.58
N VAL A 60 5.19 15.95 -3.77
CA VAL A 60 6.06 15.67 -4.91
C VAL A 60 7.30 16.55 -4.80
N LEU A 61 8.49 15.96 -4.83
CA LEU A 61 9.77 16.68 -4.82
C LEU A 61 10.58 16.35 -6.07
N LEU A 62 11.08 17.39 -6.75
CA LEU A 62 12.03 17.22 -7.84
C LEU A 62 13.42 16.90 -7.27
N LEU A 63 13.91 15.70 -7.51
CA LEU A 63 15.21 15.25 -7.01
C LEU A 63 16.37 15.70 -7.91
N GLY A 64 16.11 15.81 -9.21
CA GLY A 64 17.09 16.22 -10.21
C GLY A 64 16.79 15.62 -11.57
N LYS A 65 17.75 15.73 -12.48
CA LYS A 65 17.73 15.00 -13.73
C LYS A 65 18.01 13.53 -13.46
N ALA A 66 17.33 12.65 -14.17
CA ALA A 66 17.42 11.22 -13.95
C ALA A 66 18.85 10.68 -14.11
N ASN A 67 19.65 11.28 -15.00
CA ASN A 67 21.06 10.93 -15.24
C ASN A 67 22.06 11.71 -14.37
N ALA A 68 21.62 12.63 -13.51
CA ALA A 68 22.49 13.52 -12.75
C ALA A 68 21.86 13.91 -11.41
N LEU A 69 21.79 12.94 -10.49
CA LEU A 69 21.27 13.17 -9.14
C LEU A 69 22.32 13.84 -8.24
N PRO A 70 21.93 14.82 -7.41
CA PRO A 70 22.83 15.39 -6.41
C PRO A 70 23.24 14.34 -5.37
N ALA A 71 24.54 14.28 -5.04
CA ALA A 71 25.07 13.33 -4.04
C ALA A 71 24.37 13.42 -2.67
N LYS A 72 23.93 14.62 -2.27
CA LYS A 72 23.13 14.83 -1.05
C LYS A 72 21.80 14.08 -1.10
N VAL A 73 21.11 14.09 -2.24
CA VAL A 73 19.83 13.38 -2.42
C VAL A 73 20.04 11.87 -2.35
N VAL A 74 21.04 11.35 -3.07
CA VAL A 74 21.38 9.92 -3.03
C VAL A 74 21.71 9.49 -1.59
N SER A 75 22.50 10.29 -0.87
CA SER A 75 22.84 10.04 0.54
C SER A 75 21.64 10.03 1.47
N LEU A 76 20.65 10.92 1.25
CA LEU A 76 19.43 10.97 2.06
C LEU A 76 18.55 9.75 1.79
N LEU A 77 18.33 9.43 0.51
CA LEU A 77 17.46 8.33 0.11
C LEU A 77 18.05 6.97 0.42
N SER A 78 19.38 6.81 0.42
CA SER A 78 20.07 5.55 0.75
C SER A 78 19.98 5.16 2.23
N ARG A 79 19.54 6.06 3.11
CA ARG A 79 19.38 5.74 4.54
C ARG A 79 18.26 4.73 4.76
N PRO A 80 18.28 3.99 5.89
CA PRO A 80 17.11 3.21 6.30
C PRO A 80 15.93 4.17 6.52
N ASN A 81 14.89 4.03 5.69
CA ASN A 81 13.64 4.78 5.80
C ASN A 81 12.50 3.78 6.01
N LEU A 82 11.34 4.25 6.49
CA LEU A 82 10.14 3.41 6.53
C LEU A 82 9.77 3.00 5.09
N PRO A 83 9.39 1.75 4.82
CA PRO A 83 9.01 1.33 3.47
C PRO A 83 7.90 2.20 2.87
N ALA A 84 6.96 2.66 3.71
CA ALA A 84 5.85 3.54 3.34
C ALA A 84 6.20 5.04 3.25
N ALA A 85 7.44 5.45 3.54
CA ALA A 85 7.78 6.88 3.63
C ALA A 85 7.80 7.58 2.26
N PHE A 86 8.17 6.88 1.20
CA PHE A 86 8.25 7.48 -0.12
C PHE A 86 8.19 6.47 -1.27
N THR A 87 7.84 6.98 -2.45
CA THR A 87 8.01 6.30 -3.73
C THR A 87 8.84 7.15 -4.68
N LEU A 88 9.44 6.54 -5.70
CA LEU A 88 10.21 7.24 -6.72
C LEU A 88 9.52 7.11 -8.06
N LEU A 89 9.54 8.16 -8.88
CA LEU A 89 9.02 8.07 -10.24
C LEU A 89 9.79 8.95 -11.20
N CYS A 90 9.83 8.53 -12.46
CA CYS A 90 10.42 9.28 -13.56
C CYS A 90 9.32 9.87 -14.43
N SER A 91 9.48 11.12 -14.85
CA SER A 91 8.56 11.76 -15.79
C SER A 91 9.27 12.85 -16.62
N PRO A 92 8.88 13.05 -17.90
CA PRO A 92 9.36 14.18 -18.69
C PRO A 92 8.70 15.51 -18.29
N LEU A 93 7.59 15.46 -17.55
CA LEU A 93 6.87 16.64 -17.09
C LEU A 93 7.73 17.49 -16.14
N LYS A 94 7.43 18.78 -16.08
CA LYS A 94 7.87 19.66 -15.00
C LYS A 94 7.11 19.35 -13.71
N GLN A 95 7.65 19.74 -12.56
CA GLN A 95 7.05 19.43 -11.26
C GLN A 95 5.59 19.89 -11.14
N SER A 96 5.27 21.10 -11.59
CA SER A 96 3.90 21.65 -11.53
C SER A 96 2.92 20.86 -12.40
N GLU A 97 3.36 20.40 -13.56
CA GLU A 97 2.55 19.60 -14.49
C GLU A 97 2.33 18.19 -13.92
N LEU A 98 3.38 17.56 -13.38
CA LEU A 98 3.29 16.27 -12.72
C LEU A 98 2.40 16.33 -11.46
N GLN A 99 2.55 17.36 -10.63
CA GLN A 99 1.69 17.58 -9.47
C GLN A 99 0.23 17.71 -9.90
N ALA A 100 -0.05 18.51 -10.93
CA ALA A 100 -1.39 18.68 -11.46
C ALA A 100 -1.95 17.37 -12.04
N HIS A 101 -1.11 16.56 -12.68
CA HIS A 101 -1.46 15.21 -13.15
C HIS A 101 -1.85 14.30 -11.98
N LEU A 102 -0.97 14.12 -11.00
CA LEU A 102 -1.20 13.25 -9.84
C LEU A 102 -2.42 13.69 -9.01
N ARG A 103 -2.65 15.00 -8.88
CA ARG A 103 -3.81 15.55 -8.16
C ARG A 103 -5.15 15.12 -8.75
N LYS A 104 -5.25 14.92 -10.07
CA LYS A 104 -6.48 14.45 -10.73
C LYS A 104 -6.94 13.10 -10.22
N PHE A 105 -5.99 12.24 -9.86
CA PHE A 105 -6.25 10.86 -9.42
C PHE A 105 -6.34 10.72 -7.89
N ALA A 106 -6.02 11.79 -7.15
CA ALA A 106 -6.06 11.77 -5.70
C ALA A 106 -7.49 11.84 -5.14
N LYS A 107 -8.44 12.47 -5.85
CA LYS A 107 -9.85 12.48 -5.49
C LYS A 107 -10.60 11.50 -6.39
N VAL A 108 -11.31 10.54 -5.82
CA VAL A 108 -12.06 9.54 -6.60
C VAL A 108 -13.51 9.51 -6.18
N LYS A 109 -14.39 9.13 -7.10
CA LYS A 109 -15.80 8.88 -6.82
C LYS A 109 -16.05 7.40 -6.63
N LEU A 110 -16.81 7.07 -5.60
CA LEU A 110 -17.29 5.72 -5.30
C LEU A 110 -18.76 5.56 -5.75
N PRO A 111 -19.28 4.32 -5.85
CA PRO A 111 -20.70 4.07 -6.01
C PRO A 111 -21.56 4.88 -5.02
N GLY A 112 -22.69 5.42 -5.47
CA GLY A 112 -23.54 6.27 -4.63
C GLY A 112 -23.08 7.74 -4.51
N ASN A 113 -22.12 8.17 -5.32
CA ASN A 113 -21.58 9.55 -5.37
C ASN A 113 -20.82 9.99 -4.11
N PHE A 114 -20.27 9.04 -3.35
CA PHE A 114 -19.33 9.37 -2.28
C PHE A 114 -17.97 9.76 -2.87
N GLU A 115 -17.30 10.73 -2.25
CA GLU A 115 -15.93 11.13 -2.61
C GLU A 115 -14.93 10.58 -1.60
N MET A 116 -13.80 10.08 -2.08
CA MET A 116 -12.71 9.56 -1.26
C MET A 116 -11.38 10.10 -1.76
N ILE A 117 -10.41 10.22 -0.85
CA ILE A 117 -9.00 10.43 -1.21
C ILE A 117 -8.34 9.08 -1.45
N LEU A 118 -7.82 8.87 -2.66
CA LEU A 118 -7.07 7.68 -3.00
C LEU A 118 -5.59 7.88 -2.71
N ALA A 119 -5.10 7.25 -1.64
CA ALA A 119 -3.73 7.39 -1.16
C ALA A 119 -2.71 6.60 -1.99
N PHE A 120 -2.65 6.80 -3.30
CA PHE A 120 -1.72 6.10 -4.22
C PHE A 120 -0.24 6.36 -3.91
N TRP A 121 0.09 7.29 -3.02
CA TRP A 121 1.46 7.50 -2.55
C TRP A 121 1.89 6.47 -1.50
N ASP A 122 0.94 5.82 -0.83
CA ASP A 122 1.20 4.66 0.02
C ASP A 122 1.59 3.48 -0.88
N PRO A 123 2.78 2.88 -0.70
CA PRO A 123 3.22 1.75 -1.51
C PRO A 123 2.28 0.56 -1.55
N SER A 124 1.58 0.27 -0.45
CA SER A 124 0.64 -0.85 -0.38
C SER A 124 -0.61 -0.56 -1.21
N ILE A 125 -1.12 0.67 -1.14
CA ILE A 125 -2.26 1.10 -1.97
C ILE A 125 -1.84 1.14 -3.44
N LEU A 126 -0.67 1.69 -3.74
CA LEU A 126 -0.13 1.72 -5.09
C LEU A 126 0.00 0.30 -5.67
N GLY A 127 0.66 -0.62 -4.96
CA GLY A 127 0.80 -2.00 -5.38
C GLY A 127 -0.54 -2.69 -5.64
N THR A 128 -1.53 -2.49 -4.76
CA THR A 128 -2.91 -2.99 -4.95
C THR A 128 -3.61 -2.38 -6.18
N LEU A 129 -3.48 -1.07 -6.40
CA LEU A 129 -4.10 -0.41 -7.55
C LEU A 129 -3.61 -0.96 -8.88
N ILE A 130 -2.30 -1.22 -8.96
CA ILE A 130 -1.64 -1.77 -10.15
C ILE A 130 -1.84 -3.29 -10.27
N GLY A 131 -2.01 -3.99 -9.15
CA GLY A 131 -1.95 -5.45 -9.10
C GLY A 131 -0.53 -5.95 -9.33
N GLN A 132 0.45 -5.37 -8.63
CA GLN A 132 1.87 -5.68 -8.80
C GLN A 132 2.14 -7.17 -8.51
N ILE A 133 2.57 -7.91 -9.54
CA ILE A 133 2.62 -9.38 -9.52
C ILE A 133 3.73 -9.92 -8.61
N ASP A 134 4.89 -9.26 -8.61
CA ASP A 134 6.08 -9.65 -7.84
C ASP A 134 6.05 -9.14 -6.38
N ASP A 135 5.02 -8.39 -5.99
CA ASP A 135 4.82 -7.99 -4.59
C ASP A 135 4.09 -9.08 -3.80
N GLU A 136 4.89 -9.91 -3.12
CA GLU A 136 4.38 -10.97 -2.25
C GLU A 136 3.78 -10.49 -0.94
N THR A 137 3.78 -9.18 -0.67
CA THR A 137 3.22 -8.57 0.54
C THR A 137 1.78 -8.10 0.37
N LEU A 138 1.25 -8.02 -0.85
CA LEU A 138 -0.16 -7.69 -1.10
C LEU A 138 -1.10 -8.80 -0.66
N HIS A 139 -2.21 -8.43 -0.02
CA HIS A 139 -3.30 -9.36 0.33
C HIS A 139 -4.22 -9.63 -0.85
N ALA A 140 -4.71 -8.58 -1.51
CA ALA A 140 -5.41 -8.69 -2.77
C ALA A 140 -4.41 -8.68 -3.92
N LYS A 141 -4.30 -9.82 -4.64
CA LYS A 141 -3.37 -10.01 -5.77
C LYS A 141 -3.91 -9.51 -7.11
N GLY A 142 -5.22 -9.28 -7.20
CA GLY A 142 -5.85 -8.76 -8.41
C GLY A 142 -5.60 -7.26 -8.55
N ARG A 143 -5.48 -6.81 -9.80
CA ARG A 143 -5.47 -5.38 -10.13
C ARG A 143 -6.83 -4.75 -9.84
N VAL A 144 -6.84 -3.60 -9.17
CA VAL A 144 -8.06 -2.79 -8.96
C VAL A 144 -8.39 -1.94 -10.19
N LEU A 145 -7.41 -1.21 -10.73
CA LEU A 145 -7.68 -0.30 -11.85
C LEU A 145 -7.91 -1.06 -13.16
N THR A 146 -8.78 -0.56 -14.02
CA THR A 146 -8.90 -1.10 -15.38
C THR A 146 -7.68 -0.72 -16.23
N GLU A 147 -7.48 -1.38 -17.38
CA GLU A 147 -6.38 -1.04 -18.29
C GLU A 147 -6.41 0.46 -18.71
N PRO A 148 -7.57 1.03 -19.10
CA PRO A 148 -7.63 2.45 -19.46
C PRO A 148 -7.34 3.37 -18.28
N GLN A 149 -7.80 3.02 -17.06
CA GLN A 149 -7.51 3.80 -15.86
C GLN A 149 -6.01 3.78 -15.53
N LEU A 150 -5.37 2.62 -15.64
CA LEU A 150 -3.92 2.51 -15.47
C LEU A 150 -3.17 3.34 -16.51
N GLN A 151 -3.54 3.25 -17.78
CA GLN A 151 -2.90 4.04 -18.83
C GLN A 151 -3.04 5.54 -18.56
N ALA A 152 -4.23 6.00 -18.19
CA ALA A 152 -4.47 7.41 -17.86
C ALA A 152 -3.66 7.87 -16.64
N PHE A 153 -3.53 7.02 -15.63
CA PHE A 153 -2.79 7.34 -14.40
C PHE A 153 -1.28 7.31 -14.59
N LEU A 154 -0.76 6.30 -15.27
CA LEU A 154 0.66 6.08 -15.46
C LEU A 154 1.22 6.85 -16.65
N GLN A 155 0.43 7.43 -17.55
CA GLN A 155 0.98 8.31 -18.60
C GLN A 155 1.02 9.76 -18.07
N PRO A 156 2.18 10.48 -18.06
CA PRO A 156 3.46 10.19 -18.71
C PRO A 156 4.58 9.79 -17.74
N ILE A 157 4.39 8.74 -16.96
CA ILE A 157 5.29 8.21 -15.94
C ILE A 157 5.89 6.87 -16.45
N PRO A 158 7.00 6.90 -17.20
CA PRO A 158 7.61 5.69 -17.77
C PRO A 158 8.10 4.68 -16.72
N ALA A 159 8.36 5.11 -15.49
CA ALA A 159 8.77 4.23 -14.41
C ALA A 159 8.37 4.80 -13.05
N TRP A 160 7.90 3.93 -12.16
CA TRP A 160 7.56 4.24 -10.79
C TRP A 160 8.00 3.07 -9.91
N TRP A 161 8.74 3.36 -8.86
CA TRP A 161 9.25 2.39 -7.90
C TRP A 161 8.70 2.63 -6.50
N TYR A 162 8.49 1.53 -5.78
CA TYR A 162 8.09 1.57 -4.38
C TYR A 162 8.72 0.40 -3.60
N CYS A 163 8.74 0.51 -2.27
CA CYS A 163 9.13 -0.58 -1.38
C CYS A 163 7.90 -1.29 -0.82
N ASP A 164 7.86 -2.62 -0.88
CA ASP A 164 6.83 -3.42 -0.23
C ASP A 164 6.98 -3.42 1.30
N ARG A 165 6.04 -4.10 1.99
CA ARG A 165 5.98 -4.13 3.46
C ARG A 165 7.20 -4.79 4.11
N GLU A 166 7.89 -5.68 3.40
CA GLU A 166 9.09 -6.38 3.87
C GLU A 166 10.39 -5.66 3.40
N GLY A 167 10.27 -4.56 2.66
CA GLY A 167 11.37 -3.75 2.15
C GLY A 167 11.91 -4.19 0.79
N GLY A 168 11.22 -5.10 0.10
CA GLY A 168 11.48 -5.47 -1.29
C GLY A 168 11.16 -4.32 -2.24
N CYS A 169 11.99 -4.11 -3.25
CA CYS A 169 11.84 -3.01 -4.20
C CYS A 169 11.13 -3.49 -5.46
N HIS A 170 10.04 -2.82 -5.83
CA HIS A 170 9.25 -3.12 -7.01
C HIS A 170 9.30 -1.97 -8.01
N ARG A 171 9.24 -2.30 -9.30
CA ARG A 171 9.08 -1.32 -10.38
C ARG A 171 7.78 -1.62 -11.12
N ILE A 172 6.92 -0.61 -11.20
CA ILE A 172 5.71 -0.67 -11.99
C ILE A 172 6.10 -0.65 -13.47
N VAL A 173 5.55 -1.61 -14.22
CA VAL A 173 5.67 -1.67 -15.68
C VAL A 173 4.38 -1.08 -16.26
N PRO A 174 4.43 0.09 -16.93
CA PRO A 174 3.25 0.64 -17.56
C PRO A 174 2.69 -0.31 -18.63
N PRO A 175 1.36 -0.33 -18.85
CA PRO A 175 0.76 -0.94 -20.02
C PRO A 175 1.47 -0.53 -21.31
N SER A 176 1.66 -1.47 -22.25
CA SER A 176 2.17 -1.12 -23.59
C SER A 176 1.18 -0.19 -24.30
N GLU A 177 1.70 0.83 -25.01
CA GLU A 177 0.93 1.86 -25.74
C GLU A 177 0.12 1.30 -26.95
N THR A 178 -0.14 -0.01 -27.02
CA THR A 178 -0.83 -0.65 -28.14
C THR A 178 -2.34 -0.41 -28.18
N ALA A 179 -2.90 0.43 -27.30
CA ALA A 179 -4.31 0.76 -27.28
C ALA A 179 -4.57 2.14 -27.94
N SER A 180 -5.44 2.12 -28.95
CA SER A 180 -5.88 3.24 -29.78
C SER A 180 -6.13 4.53 -28.99
N SER A 181 -5.72 5.65 -29.60
CA SER A 181 -5.74 7.04 -29.14
C SER A 181 -7.13 7.66 -28.90
N ASP A 182 -8.14 6.87 -28.52
CA ASP A 182 -9.51 7.33 -28.25
C ASP A 182 -9.81 7.52 -26.75
N SER A 183 -8.79 7.52 -25.88
CA SER A 183 -9.01 7.83 -24.47
C SER A 183 -9.27 9.33 -24.31
N SER A 184 -10.54 9.73 -24.27
CA SER A 184 -10.93 10.95 -23.55
C SER A 184 -10.36 10.82 -22.14
N ALA A 185 -9.28 11.55 -21.85
CA ALA A 185 -8.59 11.44 -20.57
C ALA A 185 -9.58 11.79 -19.46
N GLU A 186 -10.12 10.77 -18.78
CA GLU A 186 -10.99 10.99 -17.64
C GLU A 186 -10.20 11.81 -16.62
N SER A 187 -10.76 12.95 -16.24
CA SER A 187 -10.11 13.91 -15.35
C SER A 187 -10.12 13.47 -13.89
N GLN A 188 -10.81 12.36 -13.58
CA GLN A 188 -11.00 11.82 -12.23
C GLN A 188 -11.38 10.34 -12.31
N PHE A 189 -10.86 9.49 -11.41
CA PHE A 189 -11.34 8.12 -11.32
C PHE A 189 -12.75 8.05 -10.75
N THR A 190 -13.61 7.30 -11.43
CA THR A 190 -14.85 6.77 -10.87
C THR A 190 -14.67 5.27 -10.69
N LEU A 191 -14.66 4.83 -9.44
CA LEU A 191 -14.55 3.41 -9.10
C LEU A 191 -15.94 2.79 -9.12
N ASN A 192 -16.03 1.58 -9.68
CA ASN A 192 -17.24 0.76 -9.59
C ASN A 192 -17.25 -0.10 -8.31
N GLN A 193 -18.37 -0.78 -8.03
CA GLN A 193 -18.50 -1.59 -6.81
C GLN A 193 -17.42 -2.67 -6.67
N PRO A 194 -17.11 -3.49 -7.71
CA PRO A 194 -15.99 -4.43 -7.62
C PRO A 194 -14.64 -3.81 -7.26
N GLN A 195 -14.36 -2.58 -7.73
CA GLN A 195 -13.12 -1.88 -7.41
C GLN A 195 -13.09 -1.38 -5.97
N GLU A 196 -14.21 -0.88 -5.46
CA GLU A 196 -14.37 -0.53 -4.05
C GLU A 196 -14.20 -1.76 -3.16
N ASP A 197 -14.90 -2.86 -3.47
CA ASP A 197 -14.83 -4.12 -2.73
C ASP A 197 -13.39 -4.66 -2.68
N ALA A 198 -12.65 -4.55 -3.78
CA ALA A 198 -11.25 -4.96 -3.85
C ALA A 198 -10.33 -4.09 -2.98
N LEU A 199 -10.55 -2.77 -2.91
CA LEU A 199 -9.82 -1.88 -2.00
C LEU A 199 -10.15 -2.18 -0.53
N VAL A 200 -11.43 -2.44 -0.22
CA VAL A 200 -11.86 -2.84 1.13
C VAL A 200 -11.17 -4.14 1.51
N GLU A 201 -11.24 -5.18 0.68
CA GLU A 201 -10.61 -6.47 0.96
C GLU A 201 -9.10 -6.33 1.13
N ALA A 202 -8.42 -5.55 0.29
CA ALA A 202 -6.98 -5.30 0.40
C ALA A 202 -6.57 -4.70 1.76
N SER A 203 -7.45 -3.91 2.37
CA SER A 203 -7.21 -3.26 3.67
C SER A 203 -7.56 -4.12 4.89
N VAL A 204 -8.26 -5.25 4.71
CA VAL A 204 -8.73 -6.10 5.83
C VAL A 204 -7.61 -6.50 6.79
N PRO A 205 -6.41 -6.95 6.34
CA PRO A 205 -5.38 -7.35 7.29
C PRO A 205 -4.87 -6.17 8.14
N ASP A 206 -4.77 -4.96 7.57
CA ASP A 206 -4.39 -3.76 8.33
C ASP A 206 -5.47 -3.37 9.34
N GLN A 207 -6.74 -3.46 8.96
CA GLN A 207 -7.85 -3.17 9.86
C GLN A 207 -7.90 -4.16 11.04
N VAL A 208 -7.66 -5.45 10.78
CA VAL A 208 -7.57 -6.48 11.82
C VAL A 208 -6.38 -6.22 12.73
N LEU A 209 -5.21 -5.89 12.17
CA LEU A 209 -4.02 -5.56 12.95
C LEU A 209 -4.27 -4.36 13.86
N TYR A 210 -4.79 -3.28 13.29
CA TYR A 210 -5.15 -2.07 14.04
C TYR A 210 -6.13 -2.37 15.17
N HIS A 211 -7.17 -3.16 14.91
CA HIS A 211 -8.15 -3.55 15.92
C HIS A 211 -7.51 -4.38 17.05
N LEU A 212 -6.57 -5.27 16.74
CA LEU A 212 -5.84 -6.06 17.74
C LEU A 212 -4.91 -5.18 18.58
N GLU A 213 -4.16 -4.29 17.95
CA GLU A 213 -3.25 -3.37 18.66
C GLU A 213 -4.00 -2.41 19.58
N LEU A 214 -5.19 -1.95 19.17
CA LEU A 214 -6.01 -1.06 19.98
C LEU A 214 -6.64 -1.76 21.19
N ASN A 215 -7.15 -2.99 21.03
CA ASN A 215 -7.95 -3.65 22.06
C ASN A 215 -7.16 -4.68 22.89
N ARG A 216 -6.05 -5.21 22.36
CA ARG A 216 -5.25 -6.27 22.97
C ARG A 216 -3.74 -6.08 22.66
N PRO A 217 -3.14 -4.96 23.07
CA PRO A 217 -1.77 -4.57 22.68
C PRO A 217 -0.69 -5.58 23.09
N THR A 218 -0.94 -6.41 24.10
CA THR A 218 0.01 -7.41 24.63
C THR A 218 0.02 -8.73 23.84
N LEU A 219 -0.84 -8.91 22.82
CA LEU A 219 -0.88 -10.14 22.02
C LEU A 219 0.34 -10.32 21.14
N PHE A 220 0.92 -9.22 20.65
CA PHE A 220 2.15 -9.26 19.88
C PHE A 220 3.33 -8.88 20.77
N ASP A 221 4.48 -9.51 20.51
CA ASP A 221 5.75 -9.02 21.04
C ASP A 221 5.99 -7.59 20.51
N GLU A 222 6.24 -6.64 21.41
CA GLU A 222 6.53 -5.23 21.10
C GLU A 222 7.69 -5.10 20.11
N LYS A 223 8.66 -6.02 20.14
CA LYS A 223 9.83 -6.03 19.25
C LYS A 223 9.56 -6.68 17.90
N LEU A 224 8.43 -7.36 17.72
CA LEU A 224 8.09 -8.00 16.45
C LEU A 224 7.79 -6.92 15.40
N PRO A 225 8.54 -6.85 14.28
CA PRO A 225 8.30 -5.85 13.24
C PRO A 225 6.87 -5.91 12.69
N HIS A 226 6.30 -4.74 12.39
CA HIS A 226 4.94 -4.60 11.84
C HIS A 226 4.69 -5.52 10.63
N ALA A 227 5.65 -5.60 9.70
CA ALA A 227 5.57 -6.48 8.53
C ALA A 227 5.34 -7.97 8.89
N LYS A 228 5.97 -8.44 9.97
CA LYS A 228 5.77 -9.83 10.44
C LYS A 228 4.41 -10.04 11.08
N ARG A 229 3.90 -9.04 11.82
CA ARG A 229 2.53 -9.06 12.38
C ARG A 229 1.50 -9.11 11.25
N TYR A 230 1.62 -8.22 10.28
CA TYR A 230 0.79 -8.19 9.07
C TYR A 230 0.82 -9.53 8.33
N ARG A 231 2.02 -10.07 8.07
CA ARG A 231 2.18 -11.36 7.38
C ARG A 231 1.47 -12.51 8.12
N PHE A 232 1.57 -12.54 9.45
CA PHE A 232 0.84 -13.53 10.24
C PHE A 232 -0.67 -13.39 10.05
N ILE A 233 -1.22 -12.18 10.19
CA ILE A 233 -2.66 -11.92 10.02
C ILE A 233 -3.13 -12.38 8.65
N ARG A 234 -2.42 -11.96 7.60
CA ARG A 234 -2.72 -12.34 6.22
C ARG A 234 -2.74 -13.85 6.01
N ALA A 235 -1.84 -14.58 6.66
CA ALA A 235 -1.80 -16.05 6.57
C ALA A 235 -2.98 -16.72 7.28
N VAL A 236 -3.53 -16.09 8.33
CA VAL A 236 -4.64 -16.65 9.14
C VAL A 236 -6.01 -16.31 8.56
N LEU A 237 -6.17 -15.18 7.88
CA LEU A 237 -7.46 -14.72 7.35
C LEU A 237 -8.19 -15.73 6.46
N PRO A 238 -7.53 -16.48 5.55
CA PRO A 238 -8.21 -17.52 4.77
C PRO A 238 -8.92 -18.56 5.63
N SER A 239 -8.30 -18.99 6.75
CA SER A 239 -8.91 -19.94 7.67
C SER A 239 -10.14 -19.33 8.38
N ALA A 240 -10.09 -18.05 8.75
CA ALA A 240 -11.26 -17.35 9.29
C ALA A 240 -12.44 -17.36 8.29
N ARG A 241 -12.14 -17.11 7.00
CA ARG A 241 -13.14 -17.13 5.93
C ARG A 241 -13.72 -18.53 5.71
N GLN A 242 -12.91 -19.59 5.82
CA GLN A 242 -13.37 -20.98 5.72
C GLN A 242 -14.35 -21.37 6.84
N LEU A 243 -14.23 -20.73 8.01
CA LEU A 243 -15.19 -20.85 9.11
C LEU A 243 -16.45 -19.99 8.91
N GLY A 244 -16.56 -19.26 7.81
CA GLY A 244 -17.68 -18.37 7.51
C GLY A 244 -17.63 -17.03 8.26
N LEU A 245 -16.49 -16.68 8.86
CA LEU A 245 -16.31 -15.44 9.60
C LEU A 245 -16.08 -14.28 8.63
N ASN A 246 -17.03 -13.34 8.60
CA ASN A 246 -16.99 -12.21 7.66
C ASN A 246 -17.00 -10.85 8.35
N GLY A 247 -17.31 -10.79 9.65
CA GLY A 247 -17.25 -9.55 10.42
C GLY A 247 -15.84 -9.23 10.90
N MET A 248 -15.49 -7.93 10.95
CA MET A 248 -14.20 -7.45 11.47
C MET A 248 -13.90 -7.95 12.88
N ARG A 249 -14.91 -7.95 13.76
CA ARG A 249 -14.79 -8.45 15.14
C ARG A 249 -14.47 -9.95 15.17
N ASP A 250 -15.16 -10.74 14.36
CA ASP A 250 -14.95 -12.19 14.31
C ASP A 250 -13.56 -12.52 13.78
N MET A 251 -13.11 -11.83 12.73
CA MET A 251 -11.75 -12.00 12.20
C MET A 251 -10.69 -11.65 13.24
N ALA A 252 -10.82 -10.49 13.91
CA ALA A 252 -9.89 -10.08 14.94
C ALA A 252 -9.89 -11.08 16.12
N ASN A 253 -11.05 -11.57 16.55
CA ASN A 253 -11.15 -12.59 17.59
C ASN A 253 -10.49 -13.90 17.18
N PHE A 254 -10.73 -14.37 15.95
CA PHE A 254 -10.12 -15.59 15.44
C PHE A 254 -8.59 -15.47 15.32
N VAL A 255 -8.08 -14.35 14.80
CA VAL A 255 -6.63 -14.10 14.76
C VAL A 255 -6.04 -14.07 16.17
N ALA A 256 -6.72 -13.46 17.15
CA ALA A 256 -6.28 -13.47 18.54
C ALA A 256 -6.21 -14.90 19.11
N LEU A 257 -7.20 -15.75 18.80
CA LEU A 257 -7.18 -17.17 19.18
C LEU A 257 -5.94 -17.87 18.62
N CYS A 258 -5.63 -17.68 17.34
CA CYS A 258 -4.42 -18.26 16.73
C CYS A 258 -3.13 -17.80 17.43
N LEU A 259 -3.08 -16.57 17.95
CA LEU A 259 -1.93 -16.06 18.71
C LEU A 259 -1.84 -16.66 20.12
N ILE A 260 -2.98 -16.81 20.80
CA ILE A 260 -3.07 -17.34 22.18
C ILE A 260 -2.75 -18.84 22.19
N TYR A 261 -3.47 -19.61 21.38
CA TYR A 261 -3.39 -21.07 21.38
C TYR A 261 -2.25 -21.62 20.52
N ARG A 262 -1.74 -20.83 19.56
CA ARG A 262 -0.66 -21.23 18.66
C ARG A 262 -0.98 -22.58 18.02
N GLN A 263 -0.09 -23.56 18.11
CA GLN A 263 -0.28 -24.91 17.58
C GLN A 263 -1.51 -25.63 18.14
N ARG A 264 -1.95 -25.31 19.38
CA ARG A 264 -3.13 -25.94 19.98
C ARG A 264 -4.40 -25.67 19.19
N ILE A 265 -4.46 -24.58 18.42
CA ILE A 265 -5.64 -24.25 17.59
C ILE A 265 -5.93 -25.34 16.54
N GLU A 266 -4.90 -26.08 16.12
CA GLU A 266 -4.99 -27.13 15.10
C GLU A 266 -4.99 -28.55 15.69
N THR A 267 -4.61 -28.71 16.96
CA THR A 267 -4.38 -30.03 17.56
C THR A 267 -5.26 -30.36 18.75
N ASP A 268 -5.79 -29.35 19.46
CA ASP A 268 -6.61 -29.56 20.65
C ASP A 268 -8.03 -29.98 20.24
N PRO A 269 -8.49 -31.20 20.61
CA PRO A 269 -9.78 -31.72 20.16
C PRO A 269 -10.97 -30.86 20.59
N GLN A 270 -10.89 -30.20 21.76
CA GLN A 270 -11.96 -29.34 22.25
C GLN A 270 -12.06 -28.06 21.40
N ILE A 271 -10.92 -27.47 21.05
CA ILE A 271 -10.87 -26.29 20.17
C ILE A 271 -11.41 -26.65 18.79
N LEU A 272 -10.95 -27.76 18.21
CA LEU A 272 -11.40 -28.21 16.89
C LEU A 272 -12.92 -28.45 16.85
N GLN A 273 -13.48 -29.07 17.91
CA GLN A 273 -14.92 -29.28 18.02
C GLN A 273 -15.69 -27.95 18.07
N LEU A 274 -15.22 -26.98 18.86
CA LEU A 274 -15.86 -25.66 18.94
C LEU A 274 -15.80 -24.92 17.60
N LEU A 275 -14.67 -24.98 16.89
CA LEU A 275 -14.53 -24.36 15.57
C LEU A 275 -15.41 -25.04 14.50
N ASP A 276 -15.58 -26.36 14.56
CA ASP A 276 -16.52 -27.09 13.68
C ASP A 276 -17.98 -26.66 13.91
N GLN A 277 -18.39 -26.48 15.18
CA GLN A 277 -19.72 -25.94 15.51
C GLN A 277 -19.91 -24.51 14.99
N VAL A 278 -18.89 -23.66 15.09
CA VAL A 278 -18.91 -22.31 14.50
C VAL A 278 -19.04 -22.38 12.98
N GLN A 279 -18.27 -23.25 12.32
CA GLN A 279 -18.33 -23.42 10.86
C GLN A 279 -19.71 -23.89 10.39
N LYS A 280 -20.33 -24.80 11.13
CA LYS A 280 -21.71 -25.27 10.89
C LYS A 280 -22.79 -24.27 11.28
N LYS A 281 -22.40 -23.11 11.85
CA LYS A 281 -23.28 -22.05 12.36
C LYS A 281 -24.21 -22.55 13.47
N GLU A 282 -23.78 -23.56 14.21
CA GLU A 282 -24.50 -24.08 15.38
C GLU A 282 -24.35 -23.11 16.58
N ILE A 283 -23.18 -22.48 16.70
CA ILE A 283 -22.89 -21.44 17.69
C ILE A 283 -22.14 -20.27 17.04
N ALA A 284 -22.19 -19.09 17.67
CA ALA A 284 -21.36 -17.95 17.28
C ALA A 284 -19.93 -18.08 17.82
N LEU A 285 -18.96 -17.43 17.18
CA LEU A 285 -17.56 -17.44 17.66
C LEU A 285 -17.45 -16.88 19.09
N ASP A 286 -18.16 -15.81 19.41
CA ASP A 286 -18.18 -15.21 20.75
C ASP A 286 -18.71 -16.17 21.83
N GLU A 287 -19.55 -17.13 21.45
CA GLU A 287 -20.02 -18.19 22.35
C GLU A 287 -18.98 -19.29 22.50
N ALA A 288 -18.38 -19.74 21.39
CA ALA A 288 -17.28 -20.69 21.40
C ALA A 288 -16.12 -20.23 22.28
N LEU A 289 -15.78 -18.93 22.26
CA LEU A 289 -14.73 -18.32 23.07
C LEU A 289 -14.89 -18.58 24.57
N LYS A 290 -16.12 -18.68 25.09
CA LYS A 290 -16.40 -18.92 26.51
C LYS A 290 -16.10 -20.35 26.95
N HIS A 291 -15.99 -21.26 25.99
CA HIS A 291 -15.79 -22.69 26.21
C HIS A 291 -14.40 -23.16 25.76
N MET A 292 -13.55 -22.25 25.26
CA MET A 292 -12.17 -22.58 24.91
C MET A 292 -11.38 -22.95 26.17
N PRO A 293 -10.51 -23.96 26.09
CA PRO A 293 -9.70 -24.38 27.24
C PRO A 293 -8.71 -23.28 27.64
N GLU A 294 -8.31 -23.21 28.91
CA GLU A 294 -7.24 -22.30 29.34
C GLU A 294 -5.88 -22.63 28.69
#